data_AF-A0A9E3Y955-F1
#
_entry.id   AF-A0A9E3Y955-F1
#
_cell.length_a   1.000
_cell.length_b   1.000
_cell.length_c   1.000
_cell.angle_alpha   90.00
_cell.angle_beta   90.00
_cell.angle_gamma   90.00
#
_symmetry.space_group_name_H-M   'P 1'
#
loop_
_entity.id
_entity.type
_entity.pdbx_description
1 polymer ?
#
loop_
_entity_poly.entity_id
_entity_poly.type
_entity_poly.pdbx_seq_one_letter_code
_entity_poly.pdbx_strand_id
1 'polypeptide(L)'
;MNRFLLALGALGLVFGLVFGLLMGFVPIVAVALLVWLVAIAVDRLRRRRSPASSSGVGAAVGAYAAAFVVVMLLIQLVPYGRAHANPETTGEPQWANARTRELMVNACYGCHSNEVEYPWYANIAPISWGVQHHVEEGRGAVNYSEFGTSRGHWDETIEVILEGEMPPAYYTRFGLHPEADLTDAEIEELIAGLRATPGLGEHEDHDDHEDHEDDQDHEDDEDDD
;
A
#
# COMPACT_ATOMS: atom_id res chain seq x y z
N MET A 1 -9.81 24.74 28.09
CA MET A 1 -9.85 24.15 26.75
C MET A 1 -11.31 23.89 26.42
N ASN A 2 -11.85 24.44 25.34
CA ASN A 2 -13.28 24.26 25.05
C ASN A 2 -13.52 22.78 24.70
N ARG A 3 -14.52 22.13 25.33
CA ARG A 3 -14.79 20.69 25.15
C ARG A 3 -14.96 20.32 23.67
N PHE A 4 -15.44 21.27 22.88
CA PHE A 4 -15.58 21.21 21.43
C PHE A 4 -14.26 21.02 20.65
N LEU A 5 -13.17 21.68 21.05
CA LEU A 5 -11.87 21.58 20.36
C LEU A 5 -11.15 20.27 20.69
N LEU A 6 -11.32 19.77 21.92
CA LEU A 6 -10.89 18.43 22.28
C LEU A 6 -11.64 17.37 21.49
N ALA A 7 -12.96 17.55 21.34
CA ALA A 7 -13.79 16.64 20.56
C ALA A 7 -13.41 16.63 19.08
N LEU A 8 -13.16 17.79 18.45
CA LEU A 8 -12.69 17.86 17.06
C LEU A 8 -11.30 17.26 16.87
N GLY A 9 -10.37 17.50 17.80
CA GLY A 9 -9.04 16.90 17.77
C GLY A 9 -9.11 15.37 17.93
N ALA A 10 -9.95 14.89 18.85
CA ALA A 10 -10.19 13.45 19.02
C ALA A 10 -10.86 12.85 17.78
N LEU A 11 -11.82 13.53 17.17
CA LEU A 11 -12.49 13.06 15.95
C LEU A 11 -11.52 13.00 14.76
N GLY A 12 -10.63 13.99 14.60
CA GLY A 12 -9.60 13.98 13.56
C GLY A 12 -8.52 12.92 13.79
N LEU A 13 -8.18 12.64 15.05
CA LEU A 13 -7.23 11.59 15.42
C LEU A 13 -7.86 10.20 15.21
N VAL A 14 -9.13 10.01 15.57
CA VAL A 14 -9.91 8.80 15.28
C VAL A 14 -10.09 8.61 13.78
N PHE A 15 -10.45 9.65 13.04
CA PHE A 15 -10.55 9.59 11.58
C PHE A 15 -9.20 9.27 10.94
N GLY A 16 -8.12 9.89 11.39
CA GLY A 16 -6.76 9.60 10.92
C GLY A 16 -6.32 8.18 11.25
N LEU A 17 -6.61 7.68 12.45
CA LEU A 17 -6.35 6.28 12.86
C LEU A 17 -7.14 5.29 12.01
N VAL A 18 -8.45 5.50 11.88
CA VAL A 18 -9.33 4.62 11.11
C VAL A 18 -8.96 4.65 9.63
N PHE A 19 -8.75 5.84 9.05
CA PHE A 19 -8.36 5.99 7.65
C PHE A 19 -6.94 5.46 7.38
N GLY A 20 -6.00 5.68 8.31
CA GLY A 20 -4.64 5.16 8.21
C GLY A 20 -4.56 3.64 8.34
N LEU A 21 -5.40 3.02 9.20
CA LEU A 21 -5.55 1.57 9.28
C LEU A 21 -6.22 0.99 8.04
N LEU A 22 -7.28 1.63 7.55
CA LEU A 22 -8.04 1.14 6.38
C LEU A 22 -7.28 1.24 5.07
N MET A 23 -6.36 2.20 4.94
CA MET A 23 -5.62 2.44 3.70
C MET A 23 -4.14 2.03 3.79
N GLY A 24 -3.70 1.37 4.87
CA GLY A 24 -2.29 0.99 5.06
C GLY A 24 -1.32 2.16 5.29
N PHE A 25 -1.83 3.40 5.37
CA PHE A 25 -1.01 4.60 5.59
C PHE A 25 -0.78 4.87 7.09
N VAL A 26 0.05 4.05 7.73
CA VAL A 26 0.69 4.34 9.03
C VAL A 26 1.25 5.79 9.15
N PRO A 27 1.81 6.43 8.10
CA PRO A 27 2.35 7.78 8.22
C PRO A 27 1.29 8.87 8.43
N ILE A 28 0.05 8.65 7.98
CA ILE A 28 -1.04 9.64 8.13
C ILE A 28 -1.43 9.78 9.60
N VAL A 29 -1.42 8.68 10.36
CA VAL A 29 -1.70 8.66 11.79
C VAL A 29 -0.65 9.45 12.57
N ALA A 30 0.63 9.22 12.27
CA ALA A 30 1.74 9.93 12.89
C ALA A 30 1.68 11.44 12.61
N VAL A 31 1.35 11.83 11.38
CA VAL A 31 1.15 13.24 11.01
C VAL A 31 -0.04 13.85 11.75
N ALA A 32 -1.18 13.19 11.80
CA ALA A 32 -2.36 13.67 12.52
C ALA A 32 -2.07 13.84 14.03
N LEU A 33 -1.35 12.89 14.64
CA LEU A 33 -0.89 12.96 16.02
C LEU A 33 0.07 14.13 16.26
N LEU A 34 1.07 14.32 15.38
CA LEU A 34 2.02 15.43 15.49
C LEU A 34 1.31 16.79 15.40
N VAL A 35 0.39 16.96 14.43
CA VAL A 35 -0.41 18.19 14.30
C VAL A 35 -1.26 18.42 15.54
N TRP A 36 -1.87 17.38 16.11
CA TRP A 36 -2.66 17.46 17.34
C TRP A 36 -1.81 17.87 18.55
N LEU A 37 -0.64 17.25 18.74
CA LEU A 37 0.28 17.56 19.84
C LEU A 37 0.85 18.98 19.74
N VAL A 38 1.29 19.39 18.54
CA VAL A 38 1.77 20.75 18.26
C VAL A 38 0.70 21.76 18.62
N ALA A 39 -0.55 21.50 18.25
CA ALA A 39 -1.60 22.45 18.50
C ALA A 39 -2.02 22.53 19.98
N ILE A 40 -1.97 21.41 20.73
CA ILE A 40 -2.11 21.44 22.20
C ILE A 40 -1.00 22.31 22.81
N ALA A 41 0.24 22.18 22.34
CA ALA A 41 1.36 22.98 22.83
C ALA A 41 1.17 24.48 22.53
N VAL A 42 0.81 24.83 21.29
CA VAL A 42 0.56 26.22 20.86
C VAL A 42 -0.58 26.86 21.66
N ASP A 43 -1.70 26.15 21.84
CA ASP A 43 -2.82 26.66 22.62
C ASP A 43 -2.47 26.84 24.11
N ARG A 44 -1.68 25.92 24.71
CA ARG A 44 -1.15 26.09 26.07
C ARG A 44 -0.25 27.31 26.19
N LEU A 45 0.64 27.55 25.22
CA LEU A 45 1.51 28.73 25.19
C LEU A 45 0.70 30.02 25.04
N ARG A 46 -0.31 30.02 24.17
CA ARG A 46 -1.16 31.19 23.92
C ARG A 46 -2.01 31.55 25.13
N ARG A 47 -2.60 30.56 25.81
CA ARG A 47 -3.33 30.78 27.07
C ARG A 47 -2.44 31.34 28.18
N ARG A 48 -1.16 30.92 28.25
CA ARG A 48 -0.19 31.50 29.19
C ARG A 48 0.11 32.98 28.89
N ARG A 49 0.16 33.39 27.62
CA ARG A 49 0.49 34.78 27.22
C ARG A 49 -0.70 35.75 27.24
N SER A 50 -1.92 35.29 27.03
CA SER A 50 -3.07 36.18 26.84
C SER A 50 -4.36 35.62 27.46
N PRO A 51 -4.53 35.72 28.79
CA PRO A 51 -5.72 35.20 29.48
C PRO A 51 -7.02 35.96 29.17
N ALA A 52 -6.97 37.14 28.53
CA ALA A 52 -8.10 38.08 28.46
C ALA A 52 -8.77 38.29 27.08
N SER A 53 -8.34 37.66 25.98
CA SER A 53 -8.94 37.92 24.65
C SER A 53 -9.97 36.86 24.22
N SER A 54 -11.21 37.27 23.95
CA SER A 54 -12.35 36.43 23.58
C SER A 54 -12.40 35.98 22.10
N SER A 55 -11.40 36.24 21.26
CA SER A 55 -11.32 35.79 19.86
C SER A 55 -10.76 34.36 19.69
N GLY A 56 -11.08 33.47 20.64
CA GLY A 56 -10.33 32.23 20.87
C GLY A 56 -10.45 31.15 19.79
N VAL A 57 -11.58 31.07 19.07
CA VAL A 57 -11.85 29.95 18.14
C VAL A 57 -11.21 30.18 16.77
N GLY A 58 -11.46 31.32 16.12
CA GLY A 58 -10.94 31.59 14.77
C GLY A 58 -9.41 31.61 14.71
N ALA A 59 -8.77 32.22 15.72
CA ALA A 59 -7.32 32.25 15.78
C ALA A 59 -6.71 30.92 16.25
N ALA A 60 -7.47 30.04 16.91
CA ALA A 60 -7.03 28.66 17.13
C ALA A 60 -7.08 27.89 15.81
N VAL A 61 -8.21 27.89 15.10
CA VAL A 61 -8.39 27.23 13.80
C VAL A 61 -7.31 27.62 12.79
N GLY A 62 -6.98 28.92 12.69
CA GLY A 62 -5.90 29.39 11.83
C GLY A 62 -4.52 28.80 12.20
N ALA A 63 -4.23 28.64 13.49
CA ALA A 63 -2.98 28.00 13.94
C ALA A 63 -2.94 26.50 13.62
N TYR A 64 -4.07 25.78 13.73
CA TYR A 64 -4.17 24.37 13.32
C TYR A 64 -3.95 24.20 11.81
N ALA A 65 -4.60 25.03 10.99
CA ALA A 65 -4.44 24.98 9.53
C ALA A 65 -3.00 25.27 9.11
N ALA A 66 -2.36 26.28 9.71
CA ALA A 66 -0.95 26.59 9.45
C ALA A 66 -0.02 25.45 9.86
N ALA A 67 -0.22 24.85 11.04
CA ALA A 67 0.58 23.71 11.49
C ALA A 67 0.43 22.49 10.54
N PHE A 68 -0.80 22.19 10.10
CA PHE A 68 -1.05 21.13 9.13
C PHE A 68 -0.30 21.37 7.82
N VAL A 69 -0.39 22.58 7.26
CA VAL A 69 0.34 22.93 6.02
C VAL A 69 1.85 22.81 6.20
N VAL A 70 2.39 23.30 7.32
CA VAL A 70 3.82 23.16 7.62
C VAL A 70 4.23 21.69 7.67
N VAL A 71 3.45 20.84 8.34
CA VAL A 71 3.74 19.39 8.38
C VAL A 71 3.66 18.77 6.98
N MET A 72 2.63 19.10 6.18
CA MET A 72 2.50 18.64 4.78
C MET A 72 3.70 19.04 3.91
N LEU A 73 4.26 20.23 4.12
CA LEU A 73 5.47 20.68 3.44
C LEU A 73 6.73 19.96 3.95
N LEU A 74 6.85 19.76 5.27
CA LEU A 74 7.99 19.06 5.87
C LEU A 74 8.04 17.58 5.47
N ILE A 75 6.91 16.88 5.40
CA ILE A 75 6.90 15.48 4.94
C ILE A 75 7.37 15.35 3.49
N GLN A 76 7.26 16.41 2.68
CA GLN A 76 7.82 16.35 1.33
C GLN A 76 9.36 16.23 1.34
N LEU A 77 10.05 16.46 2.46
CA LEU A 77 11.51 16.28 2.53
C LEU A 77 11.94 14.81 2.59
N VAL A 78 11.03 13.87 2.86
CA VAL A 78 11.32 12.43 2.83
C VAL A 78 11.12 11.92 1.39
N PRO A 79 12.18 11.52 0.68
CA PRO A 79 12.13 11.24 -0.76
C PRO A 79 11.65 9.83 -1.12
N TYR A 80 11.19 9.05 -0.14
CA TYR A 80 10.70 7.68 -0.37
C TYR A 80 9.61 7.66 -1.45
N GLY A 81 9.71 6.71 -2.36
CA GLY A 81 8.77 6.54 -3.48
C GLY A 81 8.84 7.57 -4.60
N ARG A 82 9.86 8.44 -4.65
CA ARG A 82 10.03 9.42 -5.76
C ARG A 82 11.10 9.07 -6.79
N ALA A 83 11.87 8.02 -6.54
CA ALA A 83 12.91 7.60 -7.47
C ALA A 83 12.32 6.92 -8.71
N HIS A 84 11.17 6.25 -8.56
CA HIS A 84 10.47 5.51 -9.63
C HIS A 84 11.40 4.62 -10.45
N ALA A 85 12.39 4.03 -9.77
CA ALA A 85 13.40 3.20 -10.40
C ALA A 85 12.83 1.81 -10.66
N ASN A 86 12.81 1.44 -11.92
CA ASN A 86 12.45 0.12 -12.39
C ASN A 86 13.73 -0.70 -12.57
N PRO A 87 13.86 -1.88 -11.92
CA PRO A 87 14.96 -2.80 -12.17
C PRO A 87 14.95 -3.31 -13.62
N GLU A 88 16.00 -4.03 -14.01
CA GLU A 88 16.02 -4.66 -15.33
C GLU A 88 15.01 -5.82 -15.40
N THR A 89 14.33 -5.95 -16.53
CA THR A 89 13.52 -7.12 -16.87
C THR A 89 14.46 -8.29 -17.17
N THR A 90 14.29 -9.41 -16.46
CA THR A 90 15.12 -10.61 -16.61
C THR A 90 14.37 -11.80 -17.23
N GLY A 91 13.04 -11.72 -17.28
CA GLY A 91 12.18 -12.72 -17.89
C GLY A 91 10.75 -12.20 -18.11
N GLU A 92 9.97 -12.93 -18.90
CA GLU A 92 8.53 -12.71 -19.07
C GLU A 92 7.89 -14.05 -19.45
N PRO A 93 6.67 -14.37 -18.98
CA PRO A 93 5.95 -15.56 -19.43
C PRO A 93 5.82 -15.60 -20.95
N GLN A 94 5.92 -16.80 -21.51
CA GLN A 94 5.61 -17.03 -22.92
C GLN A 94 4.09 -17.08 -23.09
N TRP A 95 3.46 -15.90 -23.00
CA TRP A 95 2.02 -15.74 -23.05
C TRP A 95 1.39 -16.51 -24.21
N ALA A 96 0.31 -17.24 -23.92
CA ALA A 96 -0.38 -18.07 -24.92
C ALA A 96 -0.75 -17.30 -26.20
N ASN A 97 -1.12 -16.02 -26.06
CA ASN A 97 -1.37 -15.11 -27.16
C ASN A 97 -1.19 -13.64 -26.72
N ALA A 98 -1.23 -12.72 -27.69
CA ALA A 98 -1.06 -11.29 -27.45
C ALA A 98 -2.15 -10.68 -26.54
N ARG A 99 -3.37 -11.23 -26.57
CA ARG A 99 -4.50 -10.74 -25.78
C ARG A 99 -4.34 -11.10 -24.30
N THR A 100 -3.84 -12.29 -23.98
CA THR A 100 -3.47 -12.66 -22.61
C THR A 100 -2.42 -11.71 -22.04
N ARG A 101 -1.38 -11.41 -22.82
CA ARG A 101 -0.35 -10.44 -22.41
C ARG A 101 -0.95 -9.05 -22.16
N GLU A 102 -1.80 -8.57 -23.06
CA GLU A 102 -2.45 -7.27 -22.95
C GLU A 102 -3.24 -7.15 -21.63
N LEU A 103 -4.07 -8.15 -21.33
CA LEU A 103 -4.88 -8.17 -20.10
C LEU A 103 -3.99 -8.23 -18.84
N MET A 104 -2.92 -9.02 -18.85
CA MET A 104 -1.95 -9.07 -17.74
C MET A 104 -1.21 -7.75 -17.53
N VAL A 105 -0.81 -7.08 -18.61
CA VAL A 105 -0.17 -5.77 -18.52
C VAL A 105 -1.13 -4.74 -17.92
N ASN A 106 -2.38 -4.74 -18.37
CA ASN A 106 -3.37 -3.77 -17.90
C ASN A 106 -3.73 -3.98 -16.42
N ALA A 107 -3.92 -5.24 -15.99
CA ALA A 107 -4.42 -5.56 -14.66
C ALA A 107 -3.33 -5.77 -13.59
N CYS A 108 -2.17 -6.32 -13.97
CA CYS A 108 -1.19 -6.83 -13.00
C CYS A 108 0.14 -6.07 -13.00
N TYR A 109 0.61 -5.61 -14.17
CA TYR A 109 1.96 -5.05 -14.29
C TYR A 109 2.14 -3.71 -13.55
N GLY A 110 1.05 -3.02 -13.21
CA GLY A 110 1.08 -1.80 -12.41
C GLY A 110 1.73 -1.97 -11.03
N CYS A 111 1.77 -3.20 -10.50
CA CYS A 111 2.44 -3.54 -9.23
C CYS A 111 3.39 -4.74 -9.34
N HIS A 112 3.07 -5.74 -10.16
CA HIS A 112 3.77 -7.03 -10.24
C HIS A 112 4.78 -7.12 -11.40
N SER A 113 5.43 -6.02 -11.75
CA SER A 113 6.42 -5.99 -12.83
C SER A 113 7.55 -5.00 -12.54
N ASN A 114 8.68 -5.16 -13.21
CA ASN A 114 9.73 -4.15 -13.32
C ASN A 114 9.39 -3.07 -14.36
N GLU A 115 8.18 -3.03 -14.92
CA GLU A 115 7.75 -2.03 -15.91
C GLU A 115 6.64 -1.10 -15.39
N VAL A 116 6.63 -0.81 -14.09
CA VAL A 116 5.62 0.05 -13.46
C VAL A 116 5.67 1.46 -14.04
N GLU A 117 4.52 1.93 -14.55
CA GLU A 117 4.32 3.31 -14.95
C GLU A 117 3.77 4.13 -13.78
N TYR A 118 4.65 4.92 -13.15
CA TYR A 118 4.26 5.70 -11.98
C TYR A 118 3.41 6.93 -12.36
N PRO A 119 2.19 7.05 -11.82
CA PRO A 119 1.34 8.21 -12.07
C PRO A 119 1.90 9.47 -11.39
N TRP A 120 1.53 10.65 -11.86
CA TRP A 120 2.07 11.93 -11.36
C TRP A 120 1.92 12.11 -9.84
N TYR A 121 0.83 11.61 -9.25
CA TYR A 121 0.57 11.70 -7.81
C TYR A 121 1.51 10.83 -6.97
N ALA A 122 2.18 9.85 -7.57
CA ALA A 122 3.23 9.06 -6.92
C ALA A 122 4.49 9.88 -6.61
N ASN A 123 4.53 11.17 -6.95
CA ASN A 123 5.58 12.10 -6.54
C ASN A 123 5.27 12.87 -5.24
N ILE A 124 4.03 12.80 -4.74
CA ILE A 124 3.55 13.66 -3.64
C ILE A 124 3.41 12.83 -2.38
N ALA A 125 4.12 13.21 -1.31
CA ALA A 125 3.96 12.54 -0.02
C ALA A 125 2.62 12.95 0.63
N PRO A 126 1.95 12.06 1.39
CA PRO A 126 2.36 10.70 1.71
C PRO A 126 1.97 9.65 0.63
N ILE A 127 1.28 10.05 -0.44
CA ILE A 127 0.78 9.13 -1.48
C ILE A 127 1.93 8.36 -2.13
N SER A 128 3.05 9.03 -2.43
CA SER A 128 4.26 8.41 -2.97
C SER A 128 4.76 7.23 -2.14
N TRP A 129 4.59 7.27 -0.82
CA TRP A 129 5.03 6.21 0.08
C TRP A 129 4.14 4.98 -0.03
N GLY A 130 2.82 5.17 -0.11
CA GLY A 130 1.87 4.06 -0.29
C GLY A 130 2.04 3.39 -1.64
N VAL A 131 2.14 4.18 -2.73
CA VAL A 131 2.38 3.64 -4.07
C VAL A 131 3.68 2.83 -4.10
N GLN A 132 4.76 3.37 -3.55
CA GLN A 132 6.03 2.66 -3.51
C GLN A 132 5.96 1.37 -2.69
N HIS A 133 5.32 1.41 -1.52
CA HIS A 133 5.16 0.25 -0.67
C HIS A 133 4.35 -0.87 -1.35
N HIS A 134 3.24 -0.53 -2.01
CA HIS A 134 2.44 -1.51 -2.75
C HIS A 134 3.19 -2.11 -3.95
N VAL A 135 4.01 -1.33 -4.65
CA VAL A 135 4.86 -1.86 -5.73
C VAL A 135 5.94 -2.80 -5.17
N GLU A 136 6.55 -2.45 -4.04
CA GLU A 136 7.55 -3.29 -3.37
C GLU A 136 6.93 -4.61 -2.87
N GLU A 137 5.76 -4.54 -2.24
CA GLU A 137 5.01 -5.70 -1.76
C GLU A 137 4.53 -6.58 -2.92
N GLY A 138 3.95 -5.97 -3.96
CA GLY A 138 3.50 -6.67 -5.16
C GLY A 138 4.64 -7.44 -5.83
N ARG A 139 5.76 -6.76 -6.15
CA ARG A 139 6.97 -7.41 -6.70
C ARG A 139 7.53 -8.49 -5.78
N GLY A 140 7.45 -8.28 -4.46
CA GLY A 140 7.94 -9.22 -3.46
C GLY A 140 7.14 -10.53 -3.42
N ALA A 141 5.84 -10.48 -3.67
CA ALA A 141 4.98 -11.66 -3.78
C ALA A 141 5.14 -12.35 -5.14
N VAL A 142 5.03 -11.58 -6.23
CA VAL A 142 5.10 -12.08 -7.61
C VAL A 142 5.55 -10.94 -8.56
N ASN A 143 6.50 -11.20 -9.45
CA ASN A 143 7.08 -10.21 -10.38
C ASN A 143 7.25 -10.75 -11.82
N TYR A 144 6.28 -10.53 -12.70
CA TYR A 144 6.24 -11.14 -14.03
C TYR A 144 7.44 -10.76 -14.92
N SER A 145 8.19 -9.70 -14.58
CA SER A 145 9.44 -9.29 -15.24
C SER A 145 10.67 -10.09 -14.80
N GLU A 146 10.50 -11.00 -13.84
CA GLU A 146 11.51 -11.93 -13.32
C GLU A 146 11.02 -13.38 -13.44
N PHE A 147 10.09 -13.64 -14.36
CA PHE A 147 9.51 -14.97 -14.57
C PHE A 147 10.58 -16.01 -14.92
N GLY A 148 10.41 -17.23 -14.39
CA GLY A 148 11.39 -18.31 -14.54
C GLY A 148 12.52 -18.30 -13.50
N THR A 149 12.52 -17.34 -12.58
CA THR A 149 13.36 -17.38 -11.37
C THR A 149 12.67 -18.21 -10.27
N SER A 150 13.45 -18.81 -9.37
CA SER A 150 12.98 -19.80 -8.38
C SER A 150 12.18 -19.23 -7.20
N ARG A 151 11.55 -18.05 -7.32
CA ARG A 151 11.00 -17.28 -6.18
C ARG A 151 9.59 -16.72 -6.35
N GLY A 152 8.88 -16.99 -7.46
CA GLY A 152 7.53 -16.44 -7.63
C GLY A 152 6.43 -17.48 -7.43
N HIS A 153 5.38 -17.10 -6.71
CA HIS A 153 4.11 -17.82 -6.58
C HIS A 153 3.27 -17.57 -7.85
N TRP A 154 3.80 -17.98 -9.01
CA TRP A 154 3.16 -17.72 -10.31
C TRP A 154 1.89 -18.54 -10.51
N ASP A 155 1.87 -19.72 -9.91
CA ASP A 155 0.78 -20.69 -9.87
C ASP A 155 -0.48 -20.13 -9.22
N GLU A 156 -0.37 -19.29 -8.19
CA GLU A 156 -1.50 -18.64 -7.52
C GLU A 156 -2.21 -17.57 -8.39
N THR A 157 -1.63 -17.17 -9.54
CA THR A 157 -2.18 -16.08 -10.37
C THR A 157 -3.64 -16.33 -10.77
N ILE A 158 -3.99 -17.56 -11.14
CA ILE A 158 -5.37 -17.88 -11.57
C ILE A 158 -6.33 -17.86 -10.38
N GLU A 159 -5.89 -18.35 -9.22
CA GLU A 159 -6.68 -18.42 -7.99
C GLU A 159 -7.08 -17.03 -7.52
N VAL A 160 -6.12 -16.11 -7.37
CA VAL A 160 -6.40 -14.74 -6.88
C VAL A 160 -7.30 -13.93 -7.82
N ILE A 161 -7.29 -14.24 -9.12
CA ILE A 161 -8.23 -13.65 -10.10
C ILE A 161 -9.64 -14.22 -9.90
N LEU A 162 -9.76 -15.54 -9.72
CA LEU A 162 -11.05 -16.22 -9.51
C LEU A 162 -11.71 -15.81 -8.18
N GLU A 163 -10.90 -15.56 -7.16
CA GLU A 163 -11.36 -15.09 -5.85
C GLU A 163 -11.71 -13.58 -5.85
N GLY A 164 -11.32 -12.85 -6.90
CA GLY A 164 -11.54 -11.42 -7.02
C GLY A 164 -10.66 -10.59 -6.07
N GLU A 165 -9.56 -11.17 -5.58
CA GLU A 165 -8.56 -10.47 -4.78
C GLU A 165 -7.75 -9.51 -5.66
N MET A 166 -7.52 -9.89 -6.91
CA MET A 166 -6.76 -9.13 -7.90
C MET A 166 -7.60 -8.77 -9.15
N PRO A 167 -7.54 -7.51 -9.63
CA PRO A 167 -6.99 -6.35 -8.93
C PRO A 167 -7.84 -5.96 -7.72
N PRO A 168 -7.25 -5.49 -6.62
CA PRO A 168 -8.01 -5.15 -5.43
C PRO A 168 -8.95 -3.99 -5.72
N ALA A 169 -10.16 -4.05 -5.15
CA ALA A 169 -11.23 -3.11 -5.51
C ALA A 169 -10.88 -1.63 -5.29
N TYR A 170 -9.88 -1.27 -4.49
CA TYR A 170 -9.44 0.12 -4.35
C TYR A 170 -8.62 0.65 -5.55
N TYR A 171 -8.00 -0.25 -6.34
CA TYR A 171 -7.13 0.08 -7.46
C TYR A 171 -7.93 0.62 -8.65
N THR A 172 -9.03 -0.04 -8.99
CA THR A 172 -9.95 0.38 -10.05
C THR A 172 -10.96 1.43 -9.57
N ARG A 173 -11.28 1.42 -8.27
CA ARG A 173 -12.24 2.36 -7.67
C ARG A 173 -11.78 3.80 -7.81
N PHE A 174 -12.75 4.66 -8.13
CA PHE A 174 -12.56 6.06 -8.51
C PHE A 174 -11.97 6.29 -9.92
N GLY A 175 -11.79 5.23 -10.72
CA GLY A 175 -11.38 5.36 -12.13
C GLY A 175 -9.94 5.82 -12.29
N LEU A 176 -9.08 5.49 -11.33
CA LEU A 176 -7.64 5.78 -11.41
C LEU A 176 -6.92 4.80 -12.34
N HIS A 177 -7.42 3.57 -12.41
CA HIS A 177 -6.90 2.48 -13.25
C HIS A 177 -8.04 1.80 -14.01
N PRO A 178 -8.74 2.51 -14.93
CA PRO A 178 -9.82 1.92 -15.72
C PRO A 178 -9.35 0.79 -16.64
N GLU A 179 -8.07 0.77 -17.01
CA GLU A 179 -7.45 -0.31 -17.77
C GLU A 179 -7.48 -1.65 -17.02
N ALA A 180 -7.45 -1.63 -15.70
CA ALA A 180 -7.46 -2.81 -14.84
C ALA A 180 -8.89 -3.24 -14.43
N ASP A 181 -9.92 -2.48 -14.80
CA ASP A 181 -11.32 -2.80 -14.53
C ASP A 181 -11.85 -3.75 -15.60
N LEU A 182 -11.39 -4.99 -15.57
CA LEU A 182 -11.70 -6.02 -16.56
C LEU A 182 -13.18 -6.44 -16.46
N THR A 183 -13.80 -6.61 -17.62
CA THR A 183 -15.16 -7.20 -17.69
C THR A 183 -15.14 -8.70 -17.42
N ASP A 184 -16.28 -9.28 -17.03
CA ASP A 184 -16.40 -10.74 -16.81
C ASP A 184 -15.91 -11.55 -18.04
N ALA A 185 -16.20 -11.07 -19.25
CA ALA A 185 -15.75 -11.70 -20.49
C ALA A 185 -14.22 -11.62 -20.68
N GLU A 186 -13.60 -10.51 -20.26
CA GLU A 186 -12.14 -10.35 -20.29
C GLU A 186 -11.47 -11.18 -19.21
N ILE A 187 -12.09 -11.35 -18.04
CA ILE A 187 -11.61 -12.26 -16.98
C ILE A 187 -11.66 -13.70 -17.49
N GLU A 188 -12.75 -14.14 -18.11
CA GLU A 188 -12.85 -15.48 -18.72
C GLU A 188 -11.77 -15.70 -19.79
N GLU A 189 -11.56 -14.71 -20.67
CA GLU A 189 -10.52 -14.75 -21.71
C GLU A 189 -9.10 -14.78 -21.10
N LEU A 190 -8.86 -13.99 -20.05
CA LEU A 190 -7.60 -13.96 -19.32
C LEU A 190 -7.31 -15.33 -18.70
N ILE A 191 -8.27 -15.92 -17.97
CA ILE A 191 -8.12 -17.24 -17.34
C ILE A 191 -7.84 -18.32 -18.38
N ALA A 192 -8.56 -18.32 -19.50
CA ALA A 192 -8.31 -19.27 -20.59
C ALA A 192 -6.90 -19.12 -21.16
N GLY A 193 -6.42 -17.89 -21.31
CA GLY A 193 -5.08 -17.57 -21.76
C GLY A 193 -3.98 -17.98 -20.76
N LEU A 194 -4.20 -17.75 -19.47
CA LEU A 194 -3.27 -18.12 -18.40
C LEU A 194 -3.11 -19.64 -18.31
N ARG A 195 -4.21 -20.40 -18.38
CA ARG A 195 -4.18 -21.88 -18.41
C ARG A 195 -3.41 -22.44 -19.61
N ALA A 196 -3.41 -21.72 -20.73
CA ALA A 196 -2.67 -22.09 -21.92
C ALA A 196 -1.22 -21.56 -21.93
N THR A 197 -0.82 -20.76 -20.94
CA THR A 197 0.52 -20.20 -20.81
C THR A 197 1.41 -21.16 -20.02
N PRO A 198 2.53 -21.65 -20.58
CA PRO A 198 3.43 -22.57 -19.88
C PRO A 198 3.95 -21.98 -18.56
N GLY A 199 3.87 -22.76 -17.48
CA GLY A 199 4.29 -22.34 -16.13
C GLY A 199 3.27 -21.50 -15.35
N LEU A 200 2.07 -21.27 -15.89
CA LEU A 200 0.95 -20.60 -15.20
C LEU A 200 -0.34 -21.44 -15.16
N GLY A 201 -0.40 -22.55 -15.91
CA GLY A 201 -1.60 -23.36 -16.06
C GLY A 201 -1.66 -24.61 -15.17
N GLU A 202 -0.65 -24.87 -14.35
CA GLU A 202 -0.53 -26.09 -13.55
C GLU A 202 -0.90 -25.82 -12.10
N HIS A 203 -2.18 -26.01 -11.76
CA HIS A 203 -2.51 -26.64 -10.48
C HIS A 203 -2.67 -28.13 -10.77
N GLU A 204 -1.56 -28.86 -10.87
CA GLU A 204 -1.62 -30.26 -10.47
C GLU A 204 -1.62 -30.23 -8.95
N ASP A 205 -2.80 -30.46 -8.38
CA ASP A 205 -3.08 -30.75 -6.97
C ASP A 205 -1.80 -31.07 -6.17
N HIS A 206 -1.14 -30.04 -5.66
CA HIS A 206 -0.14 -30.24 -4.62
C HIS A 206 -0.97 -30.49 -3.37
N ASP A 207 -1.24 -31.78 -3.13
CA ASP A 207 -1.76 -32.30 -1.89
C ASP A 207 -1.12 -31.50 -0.74
N ASP A 208 -1.97 -30.81 0.02
CA ASP A 208 -1.62 -30.15 1.26
C ASP A 208 -1.01 -31.21 2.19
N HIS A 209 0.30 -31.35 2.15
CA HIS A 209 1.02 -31.98 3.24
C HIS A 209 0.97 -30.98 4.41
N GLU A 210 -0.08 -31.16 5.20
CA GLU A 210 -0.12 -30.84 6.62
C GLU A 210 1.14 -31.44 7.28
N ASP A 211 2.23 -30.69 7.29
CA ASP A 211 3.36 -30.97 8.16
C ASP A 211 3.04 -30.34 9.52
N HIS A 212 2.35 -31.19 10.29
CA HIS A 212 2.20 -31.14 11.73
C HIS A 212 3.49 -30.71 12.45
N GLU A 213 3.25 -29.92 13.51
CA GLU A 213 4.00 -29.82 14.76
C GLU A 213 5.22 -30.76 14.89
N ASP A 214 6.41 -30.17 15.08
CA ASP A 214 7.46 -30.79 15.90
C ASP A 214 8.06 -29.69 16.79
N ASP A 215 7.50 -29.60 17.99
CA ASP A 215 8.23 -29.17 19.18
C ASP A 215 9.46 -30.08 19.32
N GLN A 216 10.66 -29.54 19.14
CA GLN A 216 11.88 -30.19 19.62
C GLN A 216 12.56 -29.28 20.63
N ASP A 217 12.30 -29.64 21.88
CA ASP A 217 13.07 -29.29 23.07
C ASP A 217 14.55 -29.60 22.83
N HIS A 218 15.38 -28.57 22.73
CA HIS A 218 16.83 -28.71 22.85
C HIS A 218 17.21 -28.70 24.34
N GLU A 219 17.17 -29.88 24.95
CA GLU A 219 18.14 -30.25 25.99
C GLU A 219 19.47 -30.57 25.29
N ASP A 220 20.51 -29.80 25.56
CA ASP A 220 21.90 -30.26 25.41
C ASP A 220 22.68 -29.75 26.62
N ASP A 221 22.82 -30.66 27.58
CA ASP A 221 23.89 -30.67 28.57
C ASP A 221 25.24 -30.98 27.90
N GLU A 222 26.30 -30.63 28.60
CA GLU A 222 27.70 -31.11 28.52
C GLU A 222 28.73 -30.28 27.73
N ASP A 223 29.54 -29.59 28.54
CA ASP A 223 31.00 -29.61 28.59
C ASP A 223 31.83 -28.85 27.54
N ASP A 224 32.48 -27.76 27.98
CA ASP A 224 33.95 -27.62 27.88
C ASP A 224 34.47 -26.41 28.72
N ASP A 225 35.59 -26.68 29.42
CA ASP A 225 36.56 -25.82 30.17
C ASP A 225 36.29 -25.29 31.59
#